data_AF-A0A974DP33-F1
#
_entry.id   AF-A0A974DP33-F1
#
_cell.length_a   1.000
_cell.length_b   1.000
_cell.length_c   1.000
_cell.angle_alpha   90.00
_cell.angle_beta   90.00
_cell.angle_gamma   90.00
#
_symmetry.space_group_name_H-M   'P 1'
#
loop_
_entity.id
_entity.type
_entity.pdbx_description
1 polymer ?
#
loop_
_entity_poly.entity_id
_entity_poly.type
_entity_poly.pdbx_seq_one_letter_code
_entity_poly.pdbx_strand_id
1 'polypeptide(L)'
;MKLSIGIFFGGLFGALGILIYLVAFGSDYWLLAKEIEKCSENQGIDGNATHSVILHHEGFFWRCWFNHAEEENSNTMETFWFTNQAPTKNCTHAYLSPFPQNRDNSNSTSYHSALVYRGFWNIFMLLGVVTAVAGGFLIICAAPFTNHRLYKAGGGLFLTSGILFGLVVVMHVFWVQSISDIKGYMDTRQQDCSQFTVFVRYGWSFMLAPIGIFFALFAGMLFLLVGHTIQVHTN
;
A
#
# COMPACT_ATOMS: atom_id res chain seq x y z
N MET A 1 -31.28 17.36 -4.32
CA MET A 1 -30.06 17.99 -3.76
C MET A 1 -29.86 19.34 -4.46
N LYS A 2 -29.59 20.43 -3.74
CA LYS A 2 -29.20 21.69 -4.41
C LYS A 2 -27.88 21.46 -5.15
N LEU A 3 -27.77 21.89 -6.40
CA LEU A 3 -26.59 21.65 -7.25
C LEU A 3 -25.28 22.07 -6.56
N SER A 4 -25.30 23.23 -5.90
CA SER A 4 -24.17 23.78 -5.15
C SER A 4 -23.69 22.85 -4.02
N ILE A 5 -24.62 22.16 -3.35
CA ILE A 5 -24.32 21.20 -2.29
C ILE A 5 -23.61 19.97 -2.87
N GLY A 6 -24.09 19.48 -4.01
CA GLY A 6 -23.48 18.34 -4.71
C GLY A 6 -22.07 18.62 -5.19
N ILE A 7 -21.85 19.80 -5.78
CA ILE A 7 -20.52 20.23 -6.24
C ILE A 7 -19.57 20.37 -5.05
N PHE A 8 -20.01 20.99 -3.96
CA PHE A 8 -19.20 21.17 -2.75
C PHE A 8 -18.77 19.83 -2.14
N PHE A 9 -19.72 18.94 -1.85
CA PHE A 9 -19.40 17.65 -1.25
C PHE A 9 -18.62 16.74 -2.21
N GLY A 10 -18.94 16.74 -3.51
CA GLY A 10 -18.16 16.02 -4.50
C GLY A 10 -16.70 16.51 -4.52
N GLY A 11 -16.48 17.82 -4.48
CA GLY A 11 -15.15 18.42 -4.41
C GLY A 11 -14.40 18.06 -3.13
N LEU A 12 -15.06 18.18 -1.98
CA LEU A 12 -14.50 17.84 -0.67
C LEU A 12 -14.07 16.37 -0.60
N PHE A 13 -14.96 15.45 -0.95
CA PHE A 13 -14.66 14.01 -0.93
C PHE A 13 -13.62 13.63 -1.99
N GLY A 14 -13.68 14.23 -3.18
CA GLY A 14 -12.67 14.01 -4.23
C GLY A 14 -11.28 14.44 -3.77
N ALA A 15 -11.16 15.61 -3.15
CA ALA A 15 -9.89 16.13 -2.61
C ALA A 15 -9.37 15.27 -1.45
N LEU A 16 -10.23 14.89 -0.50
CA LEU A 16 -9.89 13.99 0.60
C LEU A 16 -9.43 12.62 0.07
N GLY A 17 -10.12 12.07 -0.92
CA GLY A 17 -9.76 10.80 -1.55
C GLY A 17 -8.37 10.86 -2.18
N ILE A 18 -8.07 11.91 -2.95
CA ILE A 18 -6.74 12.12 -3.55
C ILE A 18 -5.66 12.25 -2.47
N LEU A 19 -5.90 13.06 -1.43
CA LEU A 19 -4.93 13.24 -0.34
C LEU A 19 -4.63 11.91 0.36
N ILE A 20 -5.68 11.15 0.68
CA ILE A 20 -5.55 9.82 1.29
C ILE A 20 -4.81 8.86 0.37
N TYR A 21 -5.05 8.89 -0.94
CA TYR A 21 -4.29 8.08 -1.89
C TYR A 21 -2.80 8.42 -1.89
N LEU A 22 -2.45 9.70 -1.93
CA LEU A 22 -1.05 10.12 -1.90
C LEU A 22 -0.34 9.64 -0.64
N VAL A 23 -1.01 9.72 0.52
CA VAL A 23 -0.47 9.24 1.79
C VAL A 23 -0.36 7.72 1.82
N ALA A 24 -1.45 7.02 1.51
CA ALA A 24 -1.50 5.57 1.55
C ALA A 24 -0.50 4.97 0.55
N PHE A 25 -0.64 5.27 -0.75
CA PHE A 25 0.16 4.67 -1.82
C PHE A 25 1.58 5.24 -1.94
N GLY A 26 1.84 6.45 -1.40
CA GLY A 26 3.18 7.04 -1.38
C GLY A 26 4.08 6.55 -0.25
N SER A 27 3.48 5.98 0.81
CA SER A 27 4.23 5.44 1.94
C SER A 27 4.78 4.03 1.70
N ASP A 28 5.76 3.66 2.51
CA ASP A 28 6.40 2.35 2.57
C ASP A 28 5.89 1.47 3.72
N TYR A 29 4.64 1.68 4.15
CA TYR A 29 4.00 0.97 5.28
C TYR A 29 2.74 0.21 4.87
N TRP A 30 2.80 -0.50 3.74
CA TRP A 30 1.72 -1.41 3.32
C TRP A 30 1.83 -2.78 3.98
N LEU A 31 3.05 -3.28 4.08
CA LEU A 31 3.39 -4.55 4.71
C LEU A 31 4.43 -4.30 5.80
N LEU A 32 4.29 -5.02 6.91
CA LEU A 32 5.22 -5.02 8.03
C LEU A 32 5.65 -6.47 8.27
N ALA A 33 6.94 -6.72 8.42
CA ALA A 33 7.44 -8.02 8.82
C ALA A 33 8.43 -7.91 9.99
N LYS A 34 8.33 -8.83 10.94
CA LYS A 34 9.27 -8.99 12.07
C LYS A 34 9.94 -10.35 11.91
N GLU A 35 11.23 -10.34 11.66
CA GLU A 35 12.07 -11.53 11.69
C GLU A 35 12.75 -11.61 13.05
N ILE A 36 12.73 -12.79 13.66
CA ILE A 36 13.39 -13.06 14.94
C ILE A 36 14.31 -14.25 14.73
N GLU A 37 15.60 -14.03 14.96
CA GLU A 37 16.63 -15.06 14.88
C GLU A 37 17.12 -15.36 16.30
N LYS A 38 16.93 -16.61 16.74
CA LYS A 38 17.45 -17.11 18.01
C LYS A 38 18.45 -18.24 17.72
N CYS A 39 19.62 -17.88 17.23
CA CYS A 39 20.62 -18.87 16.83
C CYS A 39 21.55 -19.13 18.01
N SER A 40 21.68 -20.39 18.45
CA SER A 40 22.74 -20.74 19.40
C SER A 40 24.05 -20.79 18.61
N GLU A 41 24.93 -19.81 18.80
CA GLU A 41 26.34 -20.06 18.49
C GLU A 41 26.82 -21.22 19.36
N ASN A 42 27.69 -22.06 18.79
CA ASN A 42 28.21 -23.26 19.43
C ASN A 42 28.59 -23.02 20.89
N GLN A 43 28.25 -23.98 21.76
CA GLN A 43 28.64 -24.04 23.16
C GLN A 43 30.13 -23.70 23.35
N GLY A 44 30.40 -22.47 23.75
CA GLY A 44 31.72 -21.96 24.06
C GLY A 44 31.60 -20.84 25.08
N ILE A 45 31.52 -21.23 26.36
CA ILE A 45 31.84 -20.45 27.56
C ILE A 45 31.47 -18.95 27.47
N ASP A 46 30.16 -18.67 27.35
CA ASP A 46 29.43 -17.55 27.98
C ASP A 46 28.04 -17.49 27.32
N GLY A 47 27.06 -18.07 27.99
CA GLY A 47 25.72 -18.35 27.46
C GLY A 47 24.82 -17.11 27.35
N ASN A 48 25.11 -16.22 26.41
CA ASN A 48 24.12 -15.25 25.92
C ASN A 48 23.68 -15.66 24.51
N ALA A 49 22.47 -16.20 24.40
CA ALA A 49 21.82 -16.37 23.11
C ALA A 49 21.72 -15.00 22.42
N THR A 50 22.32 -14.86 21.25
CA THR A 50 22.21 -13.64 20.44
C THR A 50 20.81 -13.58 19.85
N HIS A 51 19.96 -12.75 20.45
CA HIS A 51 18.62 -12.46 19.95
C HIS A 51 18.72 -11.32 18.94
N SER A 52 18.62 -11.64 17.65
CA SER A 52 18.55 -10.64 16.59
C SER A 52 17.09 -10.45 16.17
N VAL A 53 16.62 -9.20 16.13
CA VAL A 53 15.29 -8.86 15.64
C VAL A 53 15.46 -7.89 14.48
N ILE A 54 14.92 -8.26 13.32
CA ILE A 54 14.92 -7.40 12.13
C ILE A 54 13.49 -7.01 11.83
N LEU A 55 13.25 -5.70 11.75
CA LEU A 55 11.96 -5.14 11.38
C LEU A 55 12.02 -4.67 9.93
N HIS A 56 10.99 -5.00 9.18
CA HIS A 56 10.82 -4.68 7.77
C HIS A 56 9.53 -3.92 7.56
N HIS A 57 9.56 -2.90 6.72
CA HIS A 57 8.37 -2.28 6.17
C HIS A 57 8.52 -2.11 4.65
N GLU A 58 7.41 -2.34 3.96
CA GLU A 58 7.37 -2.33 2.51
C GLU A 58 6.12 -1.58 2.00
N GLY A 59 6.32 -0.78 0.95
CA GLY A 59 5.24 -0.23 0.13
C GLY A 59 5.49 -0.46 -1.36
N PHE A 60 4.96 0.45 -2.19
CA PHE A 60 5.06 0.33 -3.65
C PHE A 60 6.46 0.61 -4.17
N PHE A 61 7.12 1.63 -3.61
CA PHE A 61 8.38 2.15 -4.13
C PHE A 61 9.60 1.63 -3.34
N TRP A 62 9.44 1.49 -2.02
CA TRP A 62 10.53 1.22 -1.10
C TRP A 62 10.22 0.04 -0.20
N ARG A 63 11.26 -0.74 0.05
CA ARG A 63 11.35 -1.77 1.09
C ARG A 63 12.51 -1.39 1.98
N CYS A 64 12.28 -1.24 3.27
CA CYS A 64 13.31 -0.87 4.22
C CYS A 64 13.33 -1.85 5.40
N TRP A 65 14.52 -2.04 5.96
CA TRP A 65 14.72 -2.87 7.14
C TRP A 65 15.79 -2.31 8.06
N PHE A 66 15.69 -2.66 9.34
CA PHE A 66 16.67 -2.29 10.37
C PHE A 66 16.66 -3.28 11.52
N ASN A 67 17.80 -3.37 12.20
CA ASN A 67 17.94 -4.19 13.39
C ASN A 67 17.33 -3.46 14.58
N HIS A 68 16.59 -4.19 15.39
CA HIS A 68 16.01 -3.72 16.63
C HIS A 68 16.67 -4.48 17.78
N ALA A 69 17.35 -3.76 18.67
CA ALA A 69 17.83 -4.31 19.93
C ALA A 69 16.64 -4.29 20.89
N GLU A 70 15.99 -5.43 21.16
CA GLU A 70 14.94 -5.50 22.20
C GLU A 70 15.54 -5.78 23.59
N GLU A 71 15.15 -4.97 24.57
CA GLU A 71 14.82 -5.45 25.91
C GLU A 71 13.47 -6.19 25.85
N GLU A 72 13.42 -7.33 26.54
CA GLU A 72 12.56 -8.50 26.34
C GLU A 72 11.02 -8.32 26.44
N ASN A 73 10.47 -7.10 26.55
CA ASN A 73 9.09 -6.96 27.02
C ASN A 73 8.29 -5.70 26.60
N SER A 74 8.51 -5.17 25.39
CA SER A 74 7.63 -4.11 24.86
C SER A 74 6.84 -4.61 23.65
N ASN A 75 5.59 -4.14 23.49
CA ASN A 75 4.72 -4.46 22.36
C ASN A 75 5.33 -3.95 21.04
N THR A 76 6.37 -4.61 20.51
CA THR A 76 7.29 -4.07 19.51
C THR A 76 6.65 -3.69 18.18
N MET A 77 5.48 -4.25 17.90
CA MET A 77 4.74 -3.93 16.69
C MET A 77 4.04 -2.56 16.79
N GLU A 78 3.65 -2.11 17.99
CA GLU A 78 3.00 -0.81 18.21
C GLU A 78 4.02 0.34 18.17
N THR A 79 5.21 0.14 18.75
CA THR A 79 6.35 1.07 18.65
C THR A 79 6.86 1.23 17.22
N PHE A 80 6.73 0.18 16.41
CA PHE A 80 7.11 0.18 14.99
C PHE A 80 6.16 1.01 14.11
N TRP A 81 4.88 1.13 14.46
CA TRP A 81 3.91 1.88 13.66
C TRP A 81 4.15 3.39 13.65
N PHE A 82 4.72 3.98 14.71
CA PHE A 82 4.67 5.44 14.88
C PHE A 82 5.94 6.16 15.36
N THR A 83 6.86 5.58 16.15
CA THR A 83 7.79 6.45 16.94
C THR A 83 9.24 5.99 17.16
N ASN A 84 9.66 4.79 16.79
CA ASN A 84 11.04 4.34 17.06
C ASN A 84 11.74 3.70 15.85
N GLN A 85 11.94 4.49 14.79
CA GLN A 85 12.83 4.05 13.71
C GLN A 85 14.29 4.16 14.16
N ALA A 86 15.09 3.13 13.90
CA ALA A 86 16.52 3.18 14.14
C ALA A 86 17.18 4.30 13.29
N PRO A 87 18.25 4.95 13.79
CA PRO A 87 18.94 6.00 13.05
C PRO A 87 19.50 5.53 11.71
N THR A 88 19.78 4.22 11.59
CA THR A 88 20.28 3.58 10.37
C THR A 88 19.27 2.55 9.88
N LYS A 89 18.70 2.79 8.69
CA LYS A 89 17.87 1.83 7.97
C LYS A 89 18.44 1.57 6.59
N ASN A 90 18.34 0.33 6.13
CA ASN A 90 18.73 -0.02 4.77
C ASN A 90 17.48 -0.09 3.90
N CYS A 91 17.49 0.60 2.76
CA CYS A 91 16.33 0.72 1.89
C CYS A 91 16.70 0.34 0.46
N THR A 92 15.83 -0.44 -0.16
CA THR A 92 15.94 -0.85 -1.56
C THR A 92 14.61 -0.65 -2.28
N HIS A 93 14.64 -0.60 -3.59
CA HIS A 93 13.43 -0.52 -4.40
C HIS A 93 12.59 -1.80 -4.28
N ALA A 94 11.32 -1.66 -3.84
CA ALA A 94 10.44 -2.81 -3.58
C ALA A 94 10.10 -3.60 -4.86
N TYR A 95 10.02 -2.93 -6.01
CA TYR A 95 9.66 -3.56 -7.29
C TYR A 95 10.72 -4.54 -7.82
N LEU A 96 11.96 -4.49 -7.33
CA LEU A 96 13.04 -5.43 -7.69
C LEU A 96 13.35 -6.43 -6.58
N SER A 97 12.74 -6.29 -5.41
CA SER A 97 12.97 -7.19 -4.29
C SER A 97 11.70 -7.28 -3.42
N PRO A 98 10.68 -8.04 -3.86
CA PRO A 98 9.48 -8.25 -3.07
C PRO A 98 9.80 -9.13 -1.87
N PHE A 99 9.35 -8.76 -0.66
CA PHE A 99 9.51 -9.63 0.52
C PHE A 99 8.70 -10.94 0.35
N PRO A 100 9.23 -12.12 0.76
CA PRO A 100 10.50 -12.38 1.44
C PRO A 100 11.67 -12.66 0.49
N GLN A 101 11.48 -12.45 -0.81
CA GLN A 101 12.43 -12.85 -1.83
C GLN A 101 13.60 -11.85 -1.95
N ASN A 102 14.82 -12.40 -1.94
CA ASN A 102 16.05 -11.65 -2.21
C ASN A 102 16.47 -11.76 -3.67
N ARG A 103 17.15 -10.71 -4.15
CA ARG A 103 17.67 -10.64 -5.52
C ARG A 103 18.67 -11.75 -5.83
N ASP A 104 19.34 -12.29 -4.82
CA ASP A 104 20.34 -13.35 -4.97
C ASP A 104 19.73 -14.70 -5.38
N ASN A 105 18.41 -14.89 -5.16
CA ASN A 105 17.64 -16.03 -5.64
C ASN A 105 16.98 -15.77 -7.01
N SER A 106 17.64 -14.99 -7.87
CA SER A 106 17.10 -14.51 -9.16
C SER A 106 16.67 -15.61 -10.14
N ASN A 107 17.18 -16.83 -9.96
CA ASN A 107 16.97 -17.94 -10.90
C ASN A 107 15.75 -18.82 -10.57
N SER A 108 15.02 -18.50 -9.49
CA SER A 108 13.85 -19.27 -9.08
C SER A 108 12.58 -18.82 -9.81
N THR A 109 11.73 -19.78 -10.20
CA THR A 109 10.42 -19.48 -10.81
C THR A 109 9.55 -18.62 -9.90
N SER A 110 9.63 -18.82 -8.58
CA SER A 110 8.94 -18.01 -7.57
C SER A 110 9.37 -16.53 -7.61
N TYR A 111 10.66 -16.23 -7.79
CA TYR A 111 11.16 -14.86 -7.97
C TYR A 111 10.56 -14.19 -9.21
N HIS A 112 10.55 -14.88 -10.35
CA HIS A 112 10.01 -14.32 -11.58
C HIS A 112 8.50 -14.07 -11.51
N SER A 113 7.73 -15.00 -10.96
CA SER A 113 6.29 -14.82 -10.73
C SER A 113 6.02 -13.65 -9.80
N ALA A 114 6.82 -13.49 -8.74
CA ALA A 114 6.73 -12.37 -7.82
C ALA A 114 6.96 -11.01 -8.49
N LEU A 115 7.98 -10.94 -9.36
CA LEU A 115 8.29 -9.72 -10.11
C LEU A 115 7.15 -9.32 -11.04
N VAL A 116 6.60 -10.28 -11.78
CA VAL A 116 5.46 -10.04 -12.69
C VAL A 116 4.24 -9.57 -11.91
N TYR A 117 3.93 -10.21 -10.78
CA TYR A 117 2.81 -9.82 -9.93
C TYR A 117 2.94 -8.38 -9.44
N ARG A 118 4.13 -8.01 -8.96
CA ARG A 118 4.44 -6.64 -8.54
C ARG A 118 4.40 -5.63 -9.67
N GLY A 119 4.79 -6.04 -10.89
CA GLY A 119 4.65 -5.23 -12.09
C GLY A 119 3.20 -4.83 -12.33
N PHE A 120 2.28 -5.80 -12.37
CA PHE A 120 0.84 -5.53 -12.54
C PHE A 120 0.29 -4.67 -11.40
N TRP A 121 0.67 -4.95 -10.17
CA TRP A 121 0.25 -4.18 -9.00
C TRP A 121 0.62 -2.69 -9.12
N ASN A 122 1.84 -2.39 -9.55
CA ASN A 122 2.30 -1.02 -9.80
C ASN A 122 1.60 -0.36 -11.00
N ILE A 123 1.32 -1.11 -12.07
CA ILE A 123 0.60 -0.58 -13.24
C ILE A 123 -0.82 -0.14 -12.87
N PHE A 124 -1.57 -0.97 -12.15
CA PHE A 124 -2.93 -0.61 -11.72
C PHE A 124 -2.93 0.58 -10.75
N MET A 125 -1.95 0.64 -9.83
CA MET A 125 -1.76 1.78 -8.94
C MET A 125 -1.50 3.07 -9.72
N LEU A 126 -0.57 3.06 -10.68
CA LEU A 126 -0.25 4.23 -11.50
C LEU A 126 -1.45 4.67 -12.35
N LEU A 127 -2.19 3.73 -12.94
CA LEU A 127 -3.40 4.04 -13.69
C LEU A 127 -4.47 4.66 -12.77
N GLY A 128 -4.59 4.18 -11.53
CA GLY A 128 -5.46 4.76 -10.51
C GLY A 128 -5.10 6.21 -10.17
N VAL A 129 -3.81 6.52 -10.04
CA VAL A 129 -3.32 7.89 -9.83
C VAL A 129 -3.61 8.78 -11.04
N VAL A 130 -3.27 8.33 -12.25
CA VAL A 130 -3.48 9.10 -13.48
C VAL A 130 -4.96 9.43 -13.67
N THR A 131 -5.85 8.45 -13.46
CA THR A 131 -7.30 8.66 -13.57
C THR A 131 -7.83 9.62 -12.50
N ALA A 132 -7.37 9.53 -11.25
CA ALA A 132 -7.75 10.49 -10.20
C ALA A 132 -7.32 11.93 -10.52
N VAL A 133 -6.07 12.11 -10.96
CA VAL A 133 -5.51 13.43 -11.28
C VAL A 133 -6.22 14.04 -12.49
N ALA A 134 -6.41 13.25 -13.56
CA ALA A 134 -7.16 13.69 -14.73
C ALA A 134 -8.63 14.01 -14.38
N GLY A 135 -9.27 13.17 -13.55
CA GLY A 135 -10.63 13.41 -13.04
C GLY A 135 -10.73 14.72 -12.26
N GLY A 136 -9.81 14.95 -11.32
CA GLY A 136 -9.73 16.19 -10.55
C GLY A 136 -9.57 17.42 -11.45
N PHE A 137 -8.67 17.36 -12.43
CA PHE A 137 -8.48 18.44 -13.40
C PHE A 137 -9.77 18.74 -14.19
N LEU A 138 -10.46 17.73 -14.71
CA LEU A 138 -11.72 17.92 -15.43
C LEU A 138 -12.81 18.55 -14.55
N ILE A 139 -12.90 18.16 -13.28
CA ILE A 139 -13.86 18.73 -12.33
C ILE A 139 -13.55 20.20 -12.02
N ILE A 140 -12.28 20.55 -11.82
CA ILE A 140 -11.85 21.94 -11.60
C ILE A 140 -12.24 22.80 -12.81
N CYS A 141 -12.00 22.29 -14.03
CA CYS A 141 -12.41 22.94 -15.27
C CYS A 141 -13.94 22.98 -15.43
N ALA A 142 -14.70 22.02 -14.89
CA ALA A 142 -16.16 21.99 -15.02
C ALA A 142 -16.86 23.09 -14.21
N ALA A 143 -16.29 23.49 -13.06
CA ALA A 143 -16.89 24.45 -12.14
C ALA A 143 -17.17 25.85 -12.75
N PRO A 144 -16.21 26.53 -13.42
CA PRO A 144 -16.47 27.85 -14.02
C PRO A 144 -17.43 27.79 -15.22
N PHE A 145 -17.45 26.68 -15.97
CA PHE A 145 -18.22 26.57 -17.22
C PHE A 145 -19.58 25.88 -17.06
N THR A 146 -19.89 25.34 -15.87
CA THR A 146 -21.12 24.56 -15.61
C THR A 146 -21.38 23.47 -16.67
N ASN A 147 -20.33 22.85 -17.19
CA ASN A 147 -20.42 21.93 -18.32
C ASN A 147 -20.74 20.50 -17.85
N HIS A 148 -21.94 20.00 -18.17
CA HIS A 148 -22.39 18.67 -17.76
C HIS A 148 -21.48 17.53 -18.26
N ARG A 149 -20.87 17.67 -19.44
CA ARG A 149 -19.99 16.64 -20.02
C ARG A 149 -18.71 16.50 -19.20
N LEU A 150 -18.14 17.62 -18.75
CA LEU A 150 -16.93 17.62 -17.91
C LEU A 150 -17.21 17.01 -16.53
N TYR A 151 -18.35 17.32 -15.91
CA TYR A 151 -18.76 16.68 -14.66
C TYR A 151 -18.95 15.17 -14.81
N LYS A 152 -19.58 14.69 -15.90
CA LYS A 152 -19.76 13.25 -16.14
C LYS A 152 -18.42 12.55 -16.43
N ALA A 153 -17.56 13.16 -17.23
CA ALA A 153 -16.24 12.61 -17.54
C ALA A 153 -15.35 12.56 -16.29
N GLY A 154 -15.26 13.66 -15.53
CA GLY A 154 -14.50 13.72 -14.28
C GLY A 154 -15.03 12.74 -13.23
N GLY A 155 -16.35 12.65 -13.05
CA GLY A 155 -16.98 11.69 -12.15
C GLY A 155 -16.70 10.23 -12.54
N GLY A 156 -16.75 9.92 -13.85
CA GLY A 156 -16.39 8.62 -14.39
C GLY A 156 -14.93 8.26 -14.12
N LEU A 157 -13.99 9.20 -14.28
CA LEU A 157 -12.58 9.00 -13.98
C LEU A 157 -12.32 8.74 -12.48
N PHE A 158 -13.02 9.45 -11.57
CA PHE A 158 -12.95 9.16 -10.13
C PHE A 158 -13.48 7.76 -9.79
N LEU A 159 -14.57 7.32 -10.43
CA LEU A 159 -15.10 5.97 -10.26
C LEU A 159 -14.10 4.91 -10.73
N THR A 160 -13.53 5.09 -11.92
CA THR A 160 -12.48 4.21 -12.47
C THR A 160 -11.27 4.16 -11.54
N SER A 161 -10.83 5.29 -11.01
CA SER A 161 -9.72 5.35 -10.05
C SER A 161 -10.02 4.52 -8.80
N GLY A 162 -11.21 4.68 -8.20
CA GLY A 162 -11.63 3.89 -7.04
C GLY A 162 -11.65 2.38 -7.32
N ILE A 163 -12.11 1.96 -8.50
CA ILE A 163 -12.10 0.54 -8.91
C ILE A 163 -10.68 0.03 -9.06
N LEU A 164 -9.79 0.78 -9.73
CA LEU A 164 -8.38 0.40 -9.91
C LEU A 164 -7.66 0.25 -8.57
N PHE A 165 -7.84 1.21 -7.66
CA PHE A 165 -7.26 1.10 -6.32
C PHE A 165 -7.89 -0.04 -5.50
N GLY A 166 -9.17 -0.35 -5.69
CA GLY A 166 -9.79 -1.55 -5.15
C GLY A 166 -9.11 -2.83 -5.63
N LEU A 167 -8.83 -2.94 -6.94
CA LEU A 167 -8.06 -4.07 -7.49
C LEU A 167 -6.66 -4.15 -6.89
N VAL A 168 -5.98 -3.02 -6.70
CA VAL A 168 -4.66 -2.95 -6.07
C VAL A 168 -4.69 -3.48 -4.63
N VAL A 169 -5.70 -3.11 -3.83
CA VAL A 169 -5.89 -3.64 -2.47
C VAL A 169 -6.14 -5.15 -2.49
N VAL A 170 -7.05 -5.62 -3.35
CA VAL A 170 -7.36 -7.06 -3.49
C VAL A 170 -6.12 -7.85 -3.91
N MET A 171 -5.37 -7.36 -4.88
CA MET A 171 -4.09 -7.97 -5.29
C MET A 171 -3.10 -8.01 -4.12
N HIS A 172 -2.97 -6.94 -3.33
CA HIS A 172 -2.08 -6.97 -2.16
C HIS A 172 -2.50 -8.05 -1.14
N VAL A 173 -3.79 -8.24 -0.92
CA VAL A 173 -4.30 -9.31 -0.05
C VAL A 173 -3.93 -10.69 -0.60
N PHE A 174 -4.16 -10.94 -1.89
CA PHE A 174 -3.77 -12.19 -2.54
C PHE A 174 -2.27 -12.43 -2.51
N TRP A 175 -1.45 -11.37 -2.66
CA TRP A 175 0.00 -11.46 -2.52
C TRP A 175 0.38 -12.05 -1.16
N VAL A 176 -0.08 -11.43 -0.08
CA VAL A 176 0.27 -11.81 1.30
C VAL A 176 -0.30 -13.18 1.68
N GLN A 177 -1.48 -13.54 1.18
CA GLN A 177 -2.16 -14.78 1.58
C GLN A 177 -1.79 -16.00 0.72
N SER A 178 -1.36 -15.82 -0.53
CA SER A 178 -1.27 -16.93 -1.49
C SER A 178 -0.02 -16.96 -2.34
N ILE A 179 0.62 -15.81 -2.60
CA ILE A 179 1.77 -15.76 -3.51
C ILE A 179 3.10 -15.66 -2.74
N SER A 180 3.13 -15.01 -1.58
CA SER A 180 4.32 -14.98 -0.74
C SER A 180 4.53 -16.34 -0.08
N ASP A 181 5.55 -17.08 -0.51
CA ASP A 181 5.97 -18.34 0.10
C ASP A 181 6.72 -18.10 1.43
N ILE A 182 6.00 -17.56 2.41
CA ILE A 182 6.56 -17.26 3.74
C ILE A 182 7.00 -18.55 4.44
N LYS A 183 6.27 -19.65 4.23
CA LYS A 183 6.62 -20.94 4.83
C LYS A 183 7.91 -21.51 4.25
N GLY A 184 8.04 -21.59 2.92
CA GLY A 184 9.27 -22.03 2.29
C GLY A 184 10.46 -21.13 2.64
N TYR A 185 10.24 -19.82 2.77
CA TYR A 185 11.25 -18.89 3.28
C TYR A 185 11.68 -19.20 4.72
N MET A 186 10.72 -19.43 5.63
CA MET A 186 11.00 -19.83 7.01
C MET A 186 11.76 -21.15 7.07
N ASP A 187 11.31 -22.17 6.33
CA ASP A 187 11.92 -23.50 6.31
C ASP A 187 13.38 -23.43 5.80
N THR A 188 13.63 -22.58 4.79
CA THR A 188 14.99 -22.35 4.25
C THR A 188 15.88 -21.68 5.30
N ARG A 189 15.41 -20.61 5.95
CA ARG A 189 16.17 -19.90 6.99
C ARG A 189 16.39 -20.74 8.25
N GLN A 190 15.48 -21.66 8.55
CA GLN A 190 15.61 -22.56 9.69
C GLN A 190 16.72 -23.61 9.52
N GLN A 191 17.19 -23.86 8.30
CA GLN A 191 18.38 -24.68 8.06
C GLN A 191 19.64 -24.01 8.61
N ASP A 192 19.71 -22.68 8.52
CA ASP A 192 20.82 -21.89 9.05
C ASP A 192 20.62 -21.55 10.54
N CYS A 193 19.37 -21.35 10.97
CA CYS A 193 19.03 -20.97 12.34
C CYS A 193 17.78 -21.68 12.87
N SER A 194 17.97 -22.69 13.71
CA SER A 194 16.90 -23.60 14.17
C SER A 194 15.68 -22.93 14.83
N GLN A 195 15.82 -21.72 15.39
CA GLN A 195 14.72 -20.95 15.99
C GLN A 195 14.47 -19.62 15.25
N PHE A 196 14.50 -19.65 13.92
CA PHE A 196 14.06 -18.54 13.08
C PHE A 196 12.53 -18.46 13.00
N THR A 197 11.95 -17.27 13.21
CA THR A 197 10.51 -17.03 13.05
C THR A 197 10.24 -15.71 12.33
N VAL A 198 9.17 -15.67 11.54
CA VAL A 198 8.73 -14.48 10.79
C VAL A 198 7.27 -14.20 11.06
N PHE A 199 6.96 -12.95 11.39
CA PHE A 199 5.60 -12.46 11.55
C PHE A 199 5.30 -11.38 10.53
N VAL A 200 4.27 -11.57 9.72
CA VAL A 200 3.84 -10.61 8.68
C VAL A 200 2.50 -9.99 9.08
N ARG A 201 2.37 -8.67 8.91
CA ARG A 201 1.14 -7.91 9.17
C ARG A 201 0.93 -6.84 8.12
N TYR A 202 -0.32 -6.47 7.89
CA TYR A 202 -0.65 -5.28 7.11
C TYR A 202 -0.27 -4.01 7.89
N GLY A 203 0.28 -3.02 7.19
CA GLY A 203 0.62 -1.73 7.76
C GLY A 203 -0.52 -0.72 7.71
N TRP A 204 -0.28 0.45 8.30
CA TRP A 204 -1.30 1.51 8.46
C TRP A 204 -1.79 2.06 7.13
N SER A 205 -0.91 2.12 6.14
CA SER A 205 -1.23 2.66 4.82
C SER A 205 -2.17 1.76 4.05
N PHE A 206 -2.02 0.45 4.22
CA PHE A 206 -2.97 -0.52 3.70
C PHE A 206 -4.36 -0.33 4.34
N MET A 207 -4.43 -0.11 5.65
CA MET A 207 -5.69 0.13 6.38
C MET A 207 -6.35 1.46 6.00
N LEU A 208 -5.55 2.45 5.62
CA LEU A 208 -6.00 3.77 5.19
C LEU A 208 -6.54 3.77 3.73
N ALA A 209 -6.00 2.93 2.84
CA ALA A 209 -6.35 2.92 1.42
C ALA A 209 -7.86 2.71 1.13
N PRO A 210 -8.60 1.81 1.81
CA PRO A 210 -10.05 1.66 1.64
C PRO A 210 -10.85 2.94 1.89
N ILE A 211 -10.39 3.80 2.79
CA ILE A 211 -11.05 5.08 3.09
C ILE A 211 -10.94 6.02 1.88
N GLY A 212 -9.76 6.08 1.24
CA GLY A 212 -9.55 6.83 0.01
C GLY A 212 -10.41 6.29 -1.14
N ILE A 213 -10.52 4.96 -1.26
CA ILE A 213 -11.36 4.29 -2.26
C ILE A 213 -12.82 4.69 -2.10
N PHE A 214 -13.33 4.63 -0.87
CA PHE A 214 -14.70 5.06 -0.57
C PHE A 214 -14.95 6.50 -1.01
N PHE A 215 -14.07 7.43 -0.64
CA PHE A 215 -14.24 8.83 -1.00
C PHE A 215 -14.15 9.09 -2.51
N ALA A 216 -13.24 8.40 -3.22
CA ALA A 216 -13.14 8.53 -4.67
C ALA A 216 -14.41 8.01 -5.38
N LEU A 217 -14.91 6.84 -4.98
CA LEU A 217 -16.15 6.27 -5.53
C LEU A 217 -17.35 7.19 -5.23
N PHE A 218 -17.46 7.67 -4.00
CA PHE A 218 -18.55 8.55 -3.58
C PHE A 218 -18.52 9.89 -4.32
N ALA A 219 -17.34 10.52 -4.45
CA ALA A 219 -17.15 11.72 -5.24
C ALA A 219 -17.50 11.50 -6.72
N GLY A 220 -17.05 10.38 -7.30
CA GLY A 220 -17.37 10.00 -8.68
C GLY A 220 -18.89 9.92 -8.92
N MET A 221 -19.62 9.25 -8.03
CA MET A 221 -21.08 9.16 -8.09
C MET A 221 -21.76 10.52 -7.95
N LEU A 222 -21.29 11.38 -7.02
CA LEU A 222 -21.82 12.74 -6.86
C LEU A 222 -21.63 13.59 -8.12
N PHE A 223 -20.44 13.54 -8.74
CA PHE A 223 -20.18 14.29 -9.97
C PHE A 223 -20.98 13.79 -11.17
N LEU A 224 -21.22 12.48 -11.27
CA LEU A 224 -22.13 11.92 -12.27
C LEU A 224 -23.56 12.44 -12.06
N LEU A 225 -24.06 12.49 -10.82
CA LEU A 225 -25.38 13.04 -10.49
C LEU A 225 -25.47 14.54 -10.75
N VAL A 226 -24.43 15.31 -10.40
CA VAL A 226 -24.33 16.74 -10.70
C VAL A 226 -24.38 16.96 -12.21
N GLY A 227 -23.56 16.24 -12.98
CA GLY A 227 -23.55 16.32 -14.44
C GLY A 227 -24.90 15.96 -15.05
N HIS A 228 -25.54 14.89 -14.57
CA HIS A 228 -26.89 14.50 -15.00
C HIS A 228 -27.93 15.60 -14.68
N THR A 229 -27.86 16.19 -13.49
CA THR A 229 -28.79 17.26 -13.07
C THR A 229 -28.65 18.49 -13.96
N ILE A 230 -27.41 18.92 -14.25
CA ILE A 230 -27.16 20.03 -15.17
C ILE A 230 -27.73 19.70 -16.55
N GLN A 231 -27.43 18.52 -17.09
CA GLN A 231 -27.91 18.09 -18.40
C GLN A 231 -29.44 18.20 -18.54
N VAL A 232 -30.19 17.75 -17.53
CA VAL A 232 -31.65 17.79 -17.52
C VAL A 232 -32.22 19.22 -17.39
N HIS A 233 -31.50 20.15 -16.76
CA HIS A 233 -31.97 21.53 -16.60
C HIS A 233 -31.52 22.47 -17.74
N THR A 234 -30.51 22.08 -18.52
CA THR A 234 -30.01 22.86 -19.67
C THR A 234 -30.57 22.41 -21.01
N ASN A 235 -31.20 21.23 -21.09
CA ASN A 235 -31.94 20.72 -22.24
C ASN A 235 -33.44 20.87 -22.02
#